data_AF-A0A838WCS2-F1
#
_entry.id   AF-A0A838WCS2-F1
#
_cell.length_a   1.000
_cell.length_b   1.000
_cell.length_c   1.000
_cell.angle_alpha   90.00
_cell.angle_beta   90.00
_cell.angle_gamma   90.00
#
_symmetry.space_group_name_H-M   'P 1'
#
loop_
_entity.id
_entity.type
_entity.pdbx_description
1 polymer ?
#
loop_
_entity_poly.entity_id
_entity_poly.type
_entity_poly.pdbx_seq_one_letter_code
_entity_poly.pdbx_strand_id
1 'polypeptide(L)'
;MTNALPVVLAPRLNAIAAAAGADDEVTVTVEVSPPVRRTQRVRLLVSTLEVPADPFAGESTDTLEFTSTGFPSGDQWVRLRVDEAESLLVDRSVTPPVFDTTQQVDIP
;
A
#
# COMPACT_ATOMS: atom_id res chain seq x y z
N MET A 1 -7.52 34.15 -7.93
CA MET A 1 -7.21 32.92 -7.18
C MET A 1 -7.58 31.75 -8.07
N THR A 2 -6.61 30.96 -8.51
CA THR A 2 -6.87 29.77 -9.33
C THR A 2 -7.36 28.66 -8.41
N ASN A 3 -8.58 28.19 -8.62
CA ASN A 3 -9.12 27.03 -7.91
C ASN A 3 -8.52 25.78 -8.58
N ALA A 4 -7.52 25.17 -7.96
CA ALA A 4 -6.98 23.89 -8.42
C ALA A 4 -7.85 22.78 -7.79
N LEU A 5 -8.65 22.11 -8.62
CA LEU A 5 -9.39 20.93 -8.20
C LEU A 5 -8.38 19.78 -7.98
N PRO A 6 -8.37 19.10 -6.82
CA PRO A 6 -7.46 17.99 -6.60
C PRO A 6 -7.81 16.83 -7.54
N VAL A 7 -6.84 16.40 -8.35
CA VAL A 7 -6.93 15.14 -9.10
C VAL A 7 -6.46 14.03 -8.19
N VAL A 8 -7.34 13.08 -7.91
CA VAL A 8 -7.02 11.88 -7.16
C VAL A 8 -6.52 10.83 -8.15
N LEU A 9 -5.24 10.51 -8.07
CA LEU A 9 -4.64 9.41 -8.84
C LEU A 9 -4.68 8.15 -7.99
N ALA A 10 -5.14 7.06 -8.57
CA ALA A 10 -5.05 5.75 -7.92
C ALA A 10 -3.57 5.44 -7.66
N PRO A 11 -3.17 5.14 -6.41
CA PRO A 11 -1.80 4.77 -6.11
C PRO A 11 -1.47 3.44 -6.80
N ARG A 12 -0.23 3.30 -7.24
CA ARG A 12 0.30 2.08 -7.85
C ARG A 12 1.39 1.51 -6.94
N LEU A 13 1.34 0.20 -6.69
CA LEU A 13 2.41 -0.50 -6.00
C LEU A 13 3.41 -0.96 -7.06
N ASN A 14 4.67 -0.59 -6.90
CA ASN A 14 5.73 -1.04 -7.79
C ASN A 14 6.36 -2.33 -7.26
N ALA A 15 6.47 -2.44 -5.93
CA ALA A 15 6.99 -3.60 -5.22
C ALA A 15 6.39 -3.67 -3.82
N ILE A 16 6.35 -4.88 -3.28
CA ILE A 16 5.94 -5.15 -1.90
C ILE A 16 6.76 -6.31 -1.33
N ALA A 17 7.13 -6.20 -0.06
CA ALA A 17 7.81 -7.25 0.69
C ALA A 17 7.34 -7.26 2.15
N ALA A 18 7.36 -8.42 2.78
CA ALA A 18 7.12 -8.57 4.21
C ALA A 18 8.36 -9.15 4.89
N ALA A 19 8.62 -8.69 6.12
CA ALA A 19 9.71 -9.20 6.95
C ALA A 19 9.20 -9.40 8.38
N ALA A 20 9.59 -10.52 8.99
CA ALA A 20 9.32 -10.79 10.39
C ALA A 20 10.23 -9.92 11.28
N GLY A 21 9.61 -9.29 12.28
CA GLY A 21 10.24 -8.53 13.36
C GLY A 21 10.33 -9.32 14.66
N ALA A 22 10.49 -8.61 15.77
CA ALA A 22 10.46 -9.20 17.11
C ALA A 22 9.01 -9.33 17.62
N ASP A 23 8.76 -10.22 18.58
CA ASP A 23 7.48 -10.34 19.28
C ASP A 23 6.24 -10.50 18.35
N ASP A 24 6.36 -11.36 17.33
CA ASP A 24 5.34 -11.64 16.30
C ASP A 24 4.94 -10.41 15.45
N GLU A 25 5.74 -9.35 15.47
CA GLU A 25 5.57 -8.19 14.61
C GLU A 25 5.98 -8.52 13.18
N VAL A 26 5.23 -8.03 12.21
CA VAL A 26 5.61 -8.08 10.79
C VAL A 26 5.61 -6.67 10.24
N THR A 27 6.67 -6.34 9.49
CA THR A 27 6.78 -5.09 8.74
C THR A 27 6.58 -5.38 7.26
N VAL A 28 5.60 -4.73 6.66
CA VAL A 28 5.37 -4.74 5.22
C VAL A 28 5.90 -3.46 4.62
N THR A 29 6.83 -3.56 3.67
CA THR A 29 7.41 -2.43 2.94
C THR A 29 6.79 -2.37 1.54
N VAL A 30 6.33 -1.19 1.14
CA VAL A 30 5.66 -0.95 -0.15
C VAL A 30 6.34 0.20 -0.88
N GLU A 31 6.73 -0.06 -2.13
CA GLU A 31 7.15 0.99 -3.07
C GLU A 31 5.94 1.50 -3.85
N VAL A 32 5.70 2.81 -3.84
CA VAL A 32 4.50 3.45 -4.39
C VAL A 32 4.81 4.51 -5.43
N SER A 33 3.96 4.59 -6.46
CA SER A 33 3.94 5.73 -7.39
C SER A 33 2.51 6.27 -7.59
N PRO A 34 2.32 7.61 -7.65
CA PRO A 34 3.30 8.67 -7.36
C PRO A 34 3.69 8.73 -5.87
N PRO A 35 4.78 9.46 -5.51
CA PRO A 35 5.19 9.64 -4.12
C PRO A 35 4.06 10.23 -3.26
N VAL A 36 3.91 9.70 -2.06
CA VAL A 36 2.89 10.11 -1.09
C VAL A 36 3.43 11.20 -0.19
N ARG A 37 2.63 12.23 0.06
CA ARG A 37 3.00 13.33 0.97
C ARG A 37 2.71 12.99 2.42
N ARG A 38 3.49 13.54 3.34
CA ARG A 38 3.36 13.35 4.79
C ARG A 38 1.97 13.73 5.35
N THR A 39 1.25 14.62 4.68
CA THR A 39 -0.10 15.03 5.09
C THR A 39 -1.20 14.07 4.64
N GLN A 40 -0.90 13.12 3.77
CA GLN A 40 -1.88 12.17 3.24
C GLN A 40 -2.11 11.02 4.21
N ARG A 41 -3.35 10.56 4.30
CA ARG A 41 -3.72 9.41 5.13
C ARG A 41 -3.50 8.14 4.32
N VAL A 42 -2.55 7.32 4.75
CA VAL A 42 -2.19 6.06 4.07
C VAL A 42 -2.57 4.86 4.91
N ARG A 43 -3.21 3.87 4.28
CA ARG A 43 -3.53 2.59 4.89
C ARG A 43 -3.23 1.44 3.95
N LEU A 44 -2.64 0.37 4.46
CA LEU A 44 -2.52 -0.91 3.79
C LEU A 44 -3.70 -1.79 4.19
N LEU A 45 -4.41 -2.30 3.19
CA LEU A 45 -5.52 -3.22 3.36
C LEU A 45 -5.04 -4.63 3.03
N VAL A 46 -5.06 -5.52 4.01
CA VAL A 46 -4.66 -6.92 3.86
C VAL A 46 -5.79 -7.79 4.37
N SER A 47 -6.46 -8.52 3.48
CA SER A 47 -7.68 -9.27 3.81
C SER A 47 -8.74 -8.38 4.50
N THR A 48 -9.00 -8.57 5.80
CA THR A 48 -9.92 -7.75 6.62
C THR A 48 -9.21 -6.72 7.51
N LEU A 49 -7.87 -6.71 7.52
CA LEU A 49 -7.05 -5.81 8.33
C LEU A 49 -6.78 -4.51 7.57
N GLU A 50 -6.88 -3.38 8.27
CA GLU A 50 -6.36 -2.09 7.81
C GLU A 50 -5.23 -1.62 8.73
N VAL A 51 -4.04 -1.41 8.18
CA VAL A 51 -2.86 -0.96 8.92
C VAL A 51 -2.47 0.44 8.44
N PRO A 52 -2.36 1.45 9.33
CA PRO A 52 -1.86 2.77 8.95
C PRO A 52 -0.37 2.70 8.59
N ALA A 53 0.09 3.57 7.69
CA ALA A 53 1.53 3.68 7.41
C ALA A 53 2.28 4.22 8.63
N ASP A 54 3.49 3.70 8.82
CA ASP A 54 4.42 4.20 9.82
C ASP A 54 4.91 5.61 9.45
N PRO A 55 5.30 6.42 10.45
CA PRO A 55 5.82 7.77 10.18
C PRO A 55 7.12 7.74 9.38
N PHE A 56 7.16 8.45 8.26
CA PHE A 56 8.38 8.64 7.45
C PHE A 56 8.93 10.07 7.54
N ALA A 57 10.22 10.22 7.22
CA ALA A 57 10.91 11.50 7.17
C ALA A 57 10.68 12.23 5.84
N GLY A 58 10.78 13.56 5.84
CA GLY A 58 10.60 14.39 4.65
C GLY A 58 9.14 14.79 4.36
N GLU A 59 8.95 15.55 3.27
CA GLU A 59 7.63 16.02 2.84
C GLU A 59 6.86 14.97 2.02
N SER A 60 7.58 14.08 1.34
CA SER A 60 7.03 12.97 0.56
C SER A 60 7.97 11.78 0.51
N THR A 61 7.42 10.58 0.31
CA THR A 61 8.15 9.32 0.14
C THR A 61 7.54 8.48 -0.97
N ASP A 62 8.35 7.68 -1.63
CA ASP A 62 7.93 6.58 -2.51
C ASP A 62 7.99 5.22 -1.81
N THR A 63 8.47 5.18 -0.57
CA THR A 63 8.60 3.96 0.23
C THR A 63 7.82 4.11 1.53
N LEU A 64 6.94 3.16 1.81
CA LEU A 64 6.08 3.15 2.99
C LEU A 64 6.28 1.86 3.77
N GLU A 65 6.28 1.96 5.09
CA GLU A 65 6.35 0.82 6.01
C GLU A 65 5.02 0.69 6.77
N PHE A 66 4.60 -0.55 7.02
CA PHE A 66 3.40 -0.89 7.76
C PHE A 66 3.74 -1.99 8.75
N THR A 67 3.69 -1.66 10.03
CA THR A 67 4.09 -2.58 11.08
C THR A 67 2.88 -3.03 11.90
N SER A 68 2.69 -4.34 12.05
CA SER A 68 1.60 -4.91 12.85
C SER A 68 1.88 -6.36 13.27
N THR A 69 1.38 -6.76 14.44
CA THR A 69 1.34 -8.16 14.90
C THR A 69 0.10 -8.92 14.41
N GLY A 70 -0.79 -8.24 13.68
CA GLY A 70 -2.10 -8.78 13.27
C GLY A 70 -2.17 -9.27 11.83
N PHE A 71 -1.07 -9.25 11.07
CA PHE A 71 -1.09 -9.65 9.67
C PHE A 71 -1.42 -11.14 9.52
N PRO A 72 -2.29 -11.53 8.56
CA PRO A 72 -2.50 -12.93 8.24
C PRO A 72 -1.27 -13.48 7.50
N SER A 73 -0.81 -14.67 7.87
CA SER A 73 0.34 -15.31 7.23
C SER A 73 -0.01 -15.94 5.87
N GLY A 74 1.03 -16.23 5.08
CA GLY A 74 0.99 -16.77 3.72
C GLY A 74 0.74 -15.72 2.65
N ASP A 75 0.43 -16.19 1.44
CA ASP A 75 0.16 -15.33 0.28
C ASP A 75 -1.09 -14.45 0.49
N GLN A 76 -0.90 -13.13 0.48
CA GLN A 76 -1.97 -12.14 0.61
C GLN A 76 -2.01 -11.18 -0.57
N TRP A 77 -3.22 -10.92 -1.07
CA TRP A 77 -3.49 -9.79 -1.95
C TRP A 77 -3.73 -8.54 -1.11
N VAL A 78 -3.04 -7.46 -1.44
CA VAL A 78 -3.13 -6.20 -0.71
C VAL A 78 -3.74 -5.09 -1.55
N ARG A 79 -4.21 -4.03 -0.90
CA ARG A 79 -4.53 -2.74 -1.54
C ARG A 79 -3.96 -1.60 -0.73
N LEU A 80 -3.43 -0.59 -1.40
CA LEU A 80 -2.99 0.65 -0.77
C LEU A 80 -4.09 1.69 -0.89
N ARG A 81 -4.49 2.31 0.22
CA ARG A 81 -5.43 3.43 0.24
C ARG A 81 -4.71 4.71 0.63
N VAL A 82 -4.76 5.74 -0.21
CA VAL A 82 -4.19 7.07 0.04
C VAL A 82 -5.30 8.09 -0.09
N ASP A 83 -5.61 8.82 1.00
CA ASP A 83 -6.70 9.80 1.05
C ASP A 83 -8.02 9.29 0.44
N GLU A 84 -8.40 8.05 0.79
CA GLU A 84 -9.61 7.36 0.31
C GLU A 84 -9.54 6.81 -1.12
N ALA A 85 -8.47 7.09 -1.87
CA ALA A 85 -8.19 6.47 -3.17
C ALA A 85 -7.51 5.11 -3.00
N GLU A 86 -8.07 4.05 -3.59
CA GLU A 86 -7.48 2.71 -3.53
C GLU A 86 -6.66 2.37 -4.78
N SER A 87 -5.62 1.55 -4.59
CA SER A 87 -4.90 0.92 -5.68
C SER A 87 -5.76 -0.08 -6.45
N LEU A 88 -5.45 -0.27 -7.73
CA LEU A 88 -6.24 -1.10 -8.63
C LEU A 88 -5.72 -2.55 -8.63
N LEU A 89 -6.23 -3.38 -7.72
CA LEU A 89 -5.83 -4.80 -7.61
C LEU A 89 -6.11 -5.64 -8.87
N VAL A 90 -7.11 -5.25 -9.67
CA VAL A 90 -7.47 -5.99 -10.89
C VAL A 90 -6.94 -5.26 -12.11
N ASP A 91 -6.00 -5.88 -12.82
CA ASP A 91 -5.55 -5.45 -14.14
C ASP A 91 -6.62 -5.79 -15.18
N ARG A 92 -7.24 -4.73 -15.72
CA ARG A 92 -8.28 -4.79 -16.75
C ARG A 92 -7.75 -4.50 -18.16
N SER A 93 -6.43 -4.31 -18.30
CA SER A 93 -5.79 -4.08 -19.60
C SER A 93 -5.65 -5.37 -20.42
N VAL A 94 -5.73 -6.52 -19.76
CA VAL A 94 -5.66 -7.86 -20.35
C VAL A 94 -7.03 -8.57 -20.36
N THR A 95 -7.19 -9.59 -21.21
CA THR A 95 -8.42 -10.39 -21.32
C THR A 95 -8.11 -11.90 -21.25
N PRO A 96 -8.63 -12.64 -20.26
CA PRO A 96 -9.48 -12.17 -19.16
C PRO A 96 -8.71 -11.26 -18.18
N PRO A 97 -9.40 -10.38 -17.41
CA PRO A 97 -8.76 -9.59 -16.35
C PRO A 97 -8.05 -10.49 -15.33
N VAL A 98 -6.93 -10.02 -14.80
CA VAL A 98 -6.10 -10.75 -13.83
C VAL A 98 -5.84 -9.89 -12.58
N PHE A 99 -5.36 -10.51 -11.50
CA PHE A 99 -4.85 -9.75 -10.36
C PHE A 99 -3.46 -9.18 -10.68
N ASP A 100 -3.22 -7.96 -10.20
CA ASP A 100 -1.92 -7.31 -10.29
C ASP A 100 -0.96 -7.93 -9.29
N THR A 101 -0.02 -8.75 -9.78
CA THR A 101 0.96 -9.49 -8.97
C THR A 101 1.91 -8.59 -8.19
N THR A 102 2.03 -7.30 -8.54
CA THR A 102 2.78 -6.32 -7.72
C THR A 102 2.10 -6.03 -6.38
N GLN A 103 0.83 -6.44 -6.23
CA GLN A 103 0.04 -6.33 -5.01
C GLN A 103 -0.14 -7.68 -4.29
N GLN A 104 0.76 -8.65 -4.53
CA GLN A 104 0.83 -9.90 -3.78
C GLN A 104 2.07 -9.93 -2.89
N VAL A 105 1.91 -10.32 -1.63
CA VAL A 105 3.02 -10.46 -0.69
C VAL A 105 2.87 -11.77 0.09
N ASP A 106 3.98 -12.48 0.29
CA ASP A 106 4.05 -13.62 1.20
C ASP A 106 4.39 -13.10 2.60
N ILE A 107 3.47 -13.29 3.54
CA ILE A 107 3.62 -12.82 4.92
C ILE A 107 4.09 -13.99 5.79
N PRO A 108 5.20 -13.83 6.55
CA PRO A 108 5.77 -14.91 7.35
C PRO A 108 4.86 -15.39 8.49
#